data_AF-A0A7V6LL73-F1
#
_entry.id   AF-A0A7V6LL73-F1
#
_cell.length_a   1.000
_cell.length_b   1.000
_cell.length_c   1.000
_cell.angle_alpha   90.00
_cell.angle_beta   90.00
_cell.angle_gamma   90.00
#
_symmetry.space_group_name_H-M   'P 1'
#
loop_
_entity.id
_entity.type
_entity.pdbx_description
1 polymer ?
#
loop_
_entity_poly.entity_id
_entity_poly.type
_entity_poly.pdbx_seq_one_letter_code
_entity_poly.pdbx_strand_id
1 'polypeptide(L)'
;MNLLKLHFRYLFGKRNIILMAAVFMIAGVSFLLATRPFNSHTDHLINGKSYFQNYFSNCLLLTRILQVLLLSFVMGMSFTPPCDSYHILYLSYRRMRLPYYLSKLFLLLLVAIFICMLFCFLYFSIGFLSAPWFIFRINQLEAFINLSLLSLYYGLCSSLLVFLIKSPLSSVIAYIIYMTSEFLQSLMVSDVNTYIQLVFPSLIVAPEGFKLAYGPLHVLVLIGLAFLLGSYLYSRFDLT
;
A
#
# COMPACT_ATOMS: atom_id res chain seq x y z
N MET A 1 -11.42 12.49 -26.35
CA MET A 1 -11.34 11.25 -25.54
C MET A 1 -10.93 11.64 -24.13
N ASN A 2 -11.70 11.27 -23.10
CA ASN A 2 -11.49 11.78 -21.73
C ASN A 2 -10.20 11.18 -21.13
N LEU A 3 -9.27 12.02 -20.67
CA LEU A 3 -7.92 11.62 -20.21
C LEU A 3 -7.96 10.57 -19.09
N LEU A 4 -8.93 10.70 -18.17
CA LEU A 4 -9.18 9.71 -17.12
C LEU A 4 -9.56 8.32 -17.65
N LYS A 5 -10.32 8.25 -18.76
CA LYS A 5 -10.72 6.98 -19.38
C LYS A 5 -9.51 6.24 -19.96
N LEU A 6 -8.53 6.99 -20.49
CA LEU A 6 -7.26 6.45 -20.96
C LEU A 6 -6.43 5.90 -19.81
N HIS A 7 -6.23 6.71 -18.76
CA HIS A 7 -5.51 6.26 -17.57
C HIS A 7 -6.15 5.01 -16.96
N PHE A 8 -7.48 4.94 -16.89
CA PHE A 8 -8.21 3.78 -16.37
C PHE A 8 -7.98 2.52 -17.20
N ARG A 9 -8.15 2.60 -18.53
CA ARG A 9 -7.92 1.46 -19.42
C ARG A 9 -6.49 0.94 -19.35
N TYR A 10 -5.54 1.84 -19.10
CA TYR A 10 -4.13 1.50 -18.97
C TYR A 10 -3.80 0.86 -17.61
N LEU A 11 -4.28 1.45 -16.50
CA LEU A 11 -4.07 0.90 -15.16
C LEU A 11 -4.75 -0.45 -14.96
N PHE A 12 -5.92 -0.66 -15.55
CA PHE A 12 -6.65 -1.94 -15.51
C PHE A 12 -6.41 -2.79 -16.75
N GLY A 13 -5.20 -2.76 -17.30
CA GLY A 13 -4.79 -3.70 -18.35
C GLY A 13 -4.77 -5.15 -17.83
N LYS A 14 -4.82 -6.11 -18.76
CA LYS A 14 -4.83 -7.57 -18.46
C LYS A 14 -3.75 -7.97 -17.44
N ARG A 15 -2.53 -7.46 -17.59
CA ARG A 15 -1.40 -7.75 -16.68
C ARG A 15 -1.68 -7.31 -15.24
N ASN A 16 -2.15 -6.08 -15.05
CA ASN A 16 -2.41 -5.53 -13.71
C ASN A 16 -3.61 -6.21 -13.05
N ILE A 17 -4.65 -6.54 -13.83
CA ILE A 17 -5.79 -7.32 -13.33
C ILE A 17 -5.33 -8.71 -12.86
N ILE A 18 -4.52 -9.42 -13.65
CA ILE A 18 -3.98 -10.73 -13.26
C ILE A 18 -3.15 -10.62 -11.98
N LEU A 19 -2.29 -9.60 -11.88
CA LEU A 19 -1.44 -9.39 -10.71
C LEU A 19 -2.28 -9.07 -9.45
N MET A 20 -3.26 -8.16 -9.56
CA MET A 20 -4.19 -7.87 -8.46
C MET A 20 -4.97 -9.12 -8.05
N ALA A 21 -5.52 -9.87 -9.00
CA ALA A 21 -6.25 -11.11 -8.72
C ALA A 21 -5.37 -12.14 -8.00
N ALA A 22 -4.12 -12.33 -8.44
CA ALA A 22 -3.19 -13.24 -7.78
C ALA A 22 -2.90 -12.81 -6.33
N VAL A 23 -2.64 -11.52 -6.09
CA VAL A 23 -2.40 -10.98 -4.74
C VAL A 23 -3.61 -11.17 -3.83
N PHE A 24 -4.82 -10.88 -4.31
CA PHE A 24 -6.04 -11.05 -3.53
C PHE A 24 -6.40 -12.53 -3.30
N MET A 25 -6.11 -13.42 -4.24
CA MET A 25 -6.26 -14.86 -4.01
C MET A 25 -5.32 -15.37 -2.92
N ILE A 26 -4.04 -14.97 -2.96
CA ILE A 26 -3.07 -15.31 -1.90
C ILE A 26 -3.57 -14.79 -0.55
N ALA A 27 -4.00 -13.52 -0.49
CA ALA A 27 -4.54 -12.92 0.72
C ALA A 27 -5.77 -13.68 1.25
N GLY A 28 -6.72 -14.02 0.39
CA GLY A 28 -7.93 -14.76 0.75
C GLY A 28 -7.62 -16.15 1.31
N VAL A 29 -6.74 -16.91 0.66
CA VAL A 29 -6.31 -18.23 1.15
C VAL A 29 -5.64 -18.12 2.51
N SER A 30 -4.71 -17.18 2.67
CA SER A 30 -4.02 -16.99 3.95
C SER A 30 -4.93 -16.51 5.07
N PHE A 31 -5.92 -15.66 4.78
CA PHE A 31 -6.92 -15.22 5.77
C PHE A 31 -7.80 -16.39 6.20
N LEU A 32 -8.19 -17.28 5.29
CA LEU A 32 -8.90 -18.51 5.62
C LEU A 32 -8.02 -19.47 6.45
N LEU A 33 -6.73 -19.55 6.19
CA LEU A 33 -5.82 -20.35 7.01
C LEU A 33 -5.67 -19.75 8.42
N ALA A 34 -5.72 -18.42 8.55
CA ALA A 34 -5.63 -17.73 9.84
C ALA A 34 -6.83 -17.97 10.77
N THR A 35 -7.98 -18.44 10.25
CA THR A 35 -9.15 -18.79 11.07
C THR A 35 -9.12 -20.25 11.57
N ARG A 36 -8.43 -21.16 10.86
CA ARG A 36 -8.44 -22.61 11.12
C ARG A 36 -7.96 -23.09 12.48
N PRO A 37 -6.92 -22.51 13.13
CA PRO A 37 -6.46 -22.99 14.43
C PRO A 37 -7.50 -22.82 15.54
N PHE A 38 -8.63 -22.17 15.26
CA PHE A 38 -9.55 -21.62 16.23
C PHE A 38 -11.00 -22.03 15.90
N ASN A 39 -11.25 -23.31 15.59
CA ASN A 39 -12.59 -23.85 15.28
C ASN A 39 -13.18 -24.75 16.38
N SER A 40 -12.48 -25.01 17.50
CA SER A 40 -13.01 -25.81 18.61
C SER A 40 -13.93 -24.98 19.51
N HIS A 41 -15.21 -25.36 19.61
CA HIS A 41 -16.23 -24.62 20.37
C HIS A 41 -15.91 -24.41 21.86
N THR A 42 -15.12 -25.30 22.47
CA THR A 42 -14.81 -25.33 23.91
C THR A 42 -13.67 -24.38 24.31
N ASP A 43 -12.67 -24.19 23.45
CA ASP A 43 -11.51 -23.34 23.78
C ASP A 43 -11.85 -21.84 23.65
N HIS A 44 -12.88 -21.52 22.86
CA HIS A 44 -13.33 -20.16 22.55
C HIS A 44 -13.87 -19.38 23.74
N LEU A 45 -14.60 -20.03 24.63
CA LEU A 45 -15.21 -19.37 25.79
C LEU A 45 -14.17 -18.84 26.77
N ILE A 46 -12.96 -19.43 26.75
CA ILE A 46 -11.87 -19.10 27.68
C ILE A 46 -10.89 -18.10 27.05
N ASN A 47 -10.66 -18.18 25.73
CA ASN A 47 -9.58 -17.45 25.03
C ASN A 47 -10.04 -16.55 23.86
N GLY A 48 -11.34 -16.29 23.68
CA GLY A 48 -11.86 -15.54 22.51
C GLY A 48 -11.18 -14.20 22.20
N LYS A 49 -10.72 -13.47 23.22
CA LYS A 49 -9.99 -12.19 23.04
C LYS A 49 -8.62 -12.39 22.38
N SER A 50 -7.85 -13.40 22.80
CA SER A 50 -6.51 -13.67 22.24
C SER A 50 -6.62 -14.25 20.83
N TYR A 51 -7.64 -15.08 20.55
CA TYR A 51 -7.90 -15.60 19.20
C TYR A 51 -8.23 -14.50 18.19
N PHE A 52 -9.12 -13.59 18.59
CA PHE A 52 -9.46 -12.45 17.74
C PHE A 52 -8.26 -11.54 17.45
N GLN A 53 -7.41 -11.30 18.46
CA GLN A 53 -6.17 -10.53 18.30
C GLN A 53 -5.15 -11.24 17.40
N ASN A 54 -5.02 -12.56 17.49
CA ASN A 54 -4.11 -13.35 16.66
C ASN A 54 -4.57 -13.38 15.20
N TYR A 55 -5.86 -13.59 14.95
CA TYR A 55 -6.44 -13.52 13.61
C TYR A 55 -6.15 -12.16 12.95
N PHE A 56 -6.46 -11.09 13.66
CA PHE A 56 -6.20 -9.73 13.18
C PHE A 56 -4.72 -9.48 12.91
N SER A 57 -3.84 -9.83 13.84
CA SER A 57 -2.39 -9.64 13.69
C SER A 57 -1.82 -10.39 12.49
N ASN A 58 -2.26 -11.64 12.27
CA ASN A 58 -1.83 -12.45 11.12
C ASN A 58 -2.32 -11.87 9.78
N CYS A 59 -3.60 -11.50 9.72
CA CYS A 59 -4.18 -10.87 8.54
C CYS A 59 -3.51 -9.52 8.22
N LEU A 60 -3.28 -8.69 9.23
CA LEU A 60 -2.62 -7.40 9.07
C LEU A 60 -1.16 -7.56 8.65
N LEU A 61 -0.41 -8.51 9.23
CA LEU A 61 0.97 -8.80 8.86
C LEU A 61 1.12 -9.24 7.40
N LEU A 62 0.18 -10.04 6.90
CA LEU A 62 0.17 -10.40 5.49
C LEU A 62 -0.22 -9.21 4.61
N THR A 63 -1.26 -8.47 5.02
CA THR A 63 -1.74 -7.31 4.26
C THR A 63 -0.63 -6.27 4.13
N ARG A 64 0.13 -5.99 5.19
CA ARG A 64 1.21 -5.00 5.13
C ARG A 64 2.32 -5.39 4.15
N ILE A 65 2.57 -6.67 3.95
CA ILE A 65 3.55 -7.15 2.96
C ILE A 65 2.97 -6.99 1.55
N LEU A 66 1.78 -7.55 1.32
CA LEU A 66 1.17 -7.61 -0.01
C LEU A 66 0.72 -6.23 -0.51
N GLN A 67 0.10 -5.42 0.33
CA GLN A 67 -0.43 -4.11 -0.04
C GLN A 67 0.70 -3.11 -0.37
N VAL A 68 1.76 -3.06 0.45
CA VAL A 68 2.91 -2.17 0.18
C VAL A 68 3.65 -2.59 -1.08
N LEU A 69 3.87 -3.90 -1.28
CA LEU A 69 4.46 -4.42 -2.52
C LEU A 69 3.61 -4.06 -3.75
N LEU A 70 2.30 -4.32 -3.68
CA LEU A 70 1.37 -4.07 -4.77
C LEU A 70 1.32 -2.58 -5.14
N LEU A 71 1.21 -1.69 -4.14
CA LEU A 71 1.13 -0.25 -4.40
C LEU A 71 2.46 0.33 -4.90
N SER A 72 3.59 -0.11 -4.34
CA SER A 72 4.92 0.25 -4.85
C SER A 72 5.05 -0.14 -6.31
N PHE A 73 4.69 -1.38 -6.66
CA PHE A 73 4.74 -1.85 -8.03
C PHE A 73 3.80 -1.09 -8.97
N VAL A 74 2.52 -0.94 -8.61
CA VAL A 74 1.51 -0.26 -9.44
C VAL A 74 1.90 1.20 -9.68
N MET A 75 2.30 1.94 -8.64
CA MET A 75 2.69 3.35 -8.78
C MET A 75 4.00 3.50 -9.53
N GLY A 76 5.03 2.71 -9.23
CA GLY A 76 6.31 2.78 -9.93
C GLY A 76 6.17 2.46 -11.42
N MET A 77 5.62 1.29 -11.75
CA MET A 77 5.48 0.85 -13.14
C MET A 77 4.63 1.79 -14.00
N SER A 78 3.66 2.46 -13.38
CA SER A 78 2.82 3.43 -14.06
C SER A 78 3.63 4.56 -14.69
N PHE A 79 4.78 4.95 -14.13
CA PHE A 79 5.59 6.05 -14.64
C PHE A 79 6.83 5.62 -15.44
N THR A 80 7.03 4.31 -15.65
CA THR A 80 8.16 3.82 -16.44
C THR A 80 7.93 4.05 -17.95
N PRO A 81 8.90 4.58 -18.71
CA PRO A 81 8.75 4.87 -20.15
C PRO A 81 8.23 3.72 -21.02
N PRO A 82 8.72 2.45 -20.89
CA PRO A 82 8.23 1.35 -21.73
C PRO A 82 6.78 0.97 -21.41
N CYS A 83 6.32 1.24 -20.19
CA CYS A 83 4.93 1.01 -19.80
C CYS A 83 4.07 2.22 -20.15
N ASP A 84 4.54 3.46 -20.03
CA ASP A 84 3.72 4.64 -20.31
C ASP A 84 3.50 4.91 -21.81
N SER A 85 3.03 3.95 -22.59
CA SER A 85 3.11 3.96 -24.06
C SER A 85 2.28 5.05 -24.75
N TYR A 86 1.27 5.63 -24.06
CA TYR A 86 0.44 6.72 -24.58
C TYR A 86 0.89 8.10 -24.09
N HIS A 87 1.97 8.18 -23.30
CA HIS A 87 2.56 9.45 -22.88
C HIS A 87 2.93 10.30 -24.11
N ILE A 88 3.44 9.66 -25.16
CA ILE A 88 3.83 10.28 -26.44
C ILE A 88 2.65 10.99 -27.11
N LEU A 89 1.44 10.44 -27.00
CA LEU A 89 0.22 11.00 -27.61
C LEU A 89 -0.25 12.29 -26.92
N TYR A 90 0.12 12.51 -25.66
CA TYR A 90 -0.34 13.66 -24.87
C TYR A 90 0.77 14.67 -24.56
N LEU A 91 2.03 14.23 -24.56
CA LEU A 91 3.20 15.03 -24.16
C LEU A 91 3.92 15.68 -25.35
N SER A 92 3.33 15.63 -26.54
CA SER A 92 3.76 16.41 -27.71
C SER A 92 3.80 17.93 -27.43
N TYR A 93 3.04 18.39 -26.42
CA TYR A 93 3.10 19.75 -25.90
C TYR A 93 3.61 19.77 -24.45
N ARG A 94 4.75 20.44 -24.19
CA ARG A 94 5.33 20.62 -22.83
C ARG A 94 4.33 21.19 -21.81
N ARG A 95 3.36 22.01 -22.24
CA ARG A 95 2.33 22.62 -21.38
C ARG A 95 1.36 21.60 -20.76
N MET A 96 1.27 20.39 -21.30
CA MET A 96 0.36 19.33 -20.83
C MET A 96 1.01 18.34 -19.84
N ARG A 97 2.31 18.50 -19.51
CA ARG A 97 3.04 17.56 -18.62
C ARG A 97 2.46 17.49 -17.21
N LEU A 98 2.27 18.64 -16.55
CA LEU A 98 1.77 18.68 -15.18
C LEU A 98 0.30 18.22 -15.09
N PRO A 99 -0.63 18.68 -15.96
CA PRO A 99 -1.99 18.15 -15.96
C PRO A 99 -2.06 16.63 -16.13
N TYR A 100 -1.24 16.06 -17.02
CA TYR A 100 -1.15 14.62 -17.24
C TYR A 100 -0.66 13.87 -16.00
N TYR A 101 0.39 14.37 -15.36
CA TYR A 101 0.93 13.79 -14.14
C TYR A 101 -0.11 13.80 -13.01
N LEU A 102 -0.74 14.96 -12.79
CA LEU A 102 -1.74 15.14 -11.75
C LEU A 102 -2.97 14.25 -11.95
N SER A 103 -3.49 14.15 -13.18
CA SER A 103 -4.63 13.27 -13.47
C SER A 103 -4.30 11.79 -13.27
N LYS A 104 -3.08 11.38 -13.61
CA LYS A 104 -2.59 10.02 -13.42
C LYS A 104 -2.39 9.68 -11.95
N LEU A 105 -1.79 10.60 -11.18
CA LEU A 105 -1.66 10.46 -9.73
C LEU A 105 -3.01 10.39 -9.02
N PHE A 106 -3.97 11.24 -9.42
CA PHE A 106 -5.31 11.19 -8.86
C PHE A 106 -5.96 9.83 -9.08
N LEU A 107 -5.82 9.26 -10.28
CA LEU A 107 -6.33 7.92 -10.55
C LEU A 107 -5.60 6.85 -9.71
N LEU A 108 -4.28 6.94 -9.56
CA LEU A 108 -3.50 6.02 -8.73
C LEU A 108 -3.91 6.10 -7.24
N LEU A 109 -4.25 7.29 -6.74
CA LEU A 109 -4.81 7.46 -5.40
C LEU A 109 -6.15 6.73 -5.25
N LEU A 110 -7.05 6.85 -6.24
CA LEU A 110 -8.32 6.11 -6.25
C LEU A 110 -8.09 4.59 -6.28
N VAL A 111 -7.10 4.13 -7.04
CA VAL A 111 -6.71 2.71 -7.08
C VAL A 111 -6.18 2.25 -5.71
N ALA A 112 -5.40 3.08 -5.02
CA ALA A 112 -4.92 2.76 -3.67
C ALA A 112 -6.05 2.64 -2.65
N ILE A 113 -7.01 3.56 -2.68
CA ILE A 113 -8.22 3.49 -1.86
C ILE A 113 -9.02 2.22 -2.18
N PHE A 114 -9.20 1.90 -3.47
CA PHE A 114 -9.90 0.70 -3.89
C PHE A 114 -9.20 -0.59 -3.39
N ILE A 115 -7.87 -0.67 -3.48
CA ILE A 115 -7.09 -1.80 -2.97
C ILE A 115 -7.28 -1.94 -1.45
N CYS A 116 -7.22 -0.85 -0.70
CA CYS A 116 -7.50 -0.85 0.75
C CYS A 116 -8.88 -1.43 1.04
N MET A 117 -9.91 -0.94 0.35
CA MET A 117 -11.29 -1.38 0.54
C MET A 117 -11.44 -2.88 0.27
N LEU A 118 -10.73 -3.42 -0.72
CA LEU A 118 -10.74 -4.86 -1.00
C LEU A 118 -10.07 -5.69 0.11
N PHE A 119 -8.94 -5.24 0.67
CA PHE A 119 -8.32 -5.94 1.81
C PHE A 119 -9.21 -5.90 3.06
N CYS A 120 -9.82 -4.74 3.36
CA CYS A 120 -10.81 -4.62 4.43
C CYS A 120 -11.98 -5.57 4.19
N PHE A 121 -12.54 -5.57 2.98
CA PHE A 121 -13.66 -6.43 2.61
C PHE A 121 -13.31 -7.92 2.77
N LEU A 122 -12.12 -8.35 2.34
CA LEU A 122 -11.64 -9.73 2.53
C LEU A 122 -11.51 -10.08 4.01
N TYR A 123 -10.92 -9.19 4.82
CA TYR A 123 -10.79 -9.39 6.26
C TYR A 123 -12.16 -9.58 6.93
N PHE A 124 -13.09 -8.67 6.69
CA PHE A 124 -14.42 -8.73 7.29
C PHE A 124 -15.23 -9.91 6.77
N SER A 125 -15.28 -10.15 5.46
CA SER A 125 -16.06 -11.24 4.88
C SER A 125 -15.59 -12.61 5.37
N ILE A 126 -14.28 -12.85 5.40
CA ILE A 126 -13.73 -14.13 5.88
C ILE A 126 -13.95 -14.27 7.38
N GLY A 127 -13.71 -13.21 8.16
CA GLY A 127 -13.99 -13.18 9.59
C GLY A 127 -15.45 -13.53 9.90
N PHE A 128 -16.41 -12.82 9.29
CA PHE A 128 -17.83 -13.06 9.52
C PHE A 128 -18.31 -14.44 9.05
N LEU A 129 -17.83 -14.95 7.91
CA LEU A 129 -18.29 -16.22 7.35
C LEU A 129 -17.63 -17.44 8.00
N SER A 130 -16.39 -17.31 8.47
CA SER A 130 -15.58 -18.45 8.91
C SER A 130 -15.37 -18.49 10.43
N ALA A 131 -15.65 -17.42 11.16
CA ALA A 131 -15.39 -17.32 12.59
C ALA A 131 -16.62 -16.79 13.35
N PRO A 132 -17.32 -17.62 14.14
CA PRO A 132 -18.50 -17.18 14.91
C PRO A 132 -18.15 -16.19 16.03
N TRP A 133 -16.89 -16.12 16.44
CA TRP A 133 -16.36 -15.19 17.44
C TRP A 133 -15.94 -13.83 16.87
N PHE A 134 -16.11 -13.61 15.56
CA PHE A 134 -15.66 -12.39 14.92
C PHE A 134 -16.54 -11.20 15.31
N ILE A 135 -15.90 -10.12 15.81
CA ILE A 135 -16.57 -8.88 16.20
C ILE A 135 -15.89 -7.73 15.48
N PHE A 136 -16.65 -6.92 14.74
CA PHE A 136 -16.12 -5.71 14.12
C PHE A 136 -15.59 -4.73 15.18
N ARG A 137 -14.34 -4.25 15.01
CA ARG A 137 -13.76 -3.21 15.86
C ARG A 137 -13.24 -2.05 15.03
N ILE A 138 -13.60 -0.82 15.41
CA ILE A 138 -13.19 0.42 14.72
C ILE A 138 -11.66 0.55 14.67
N ASN A 139 -10.95 0.22 15.75
CA ASN A 139 -9.48 0.30 15.80
C ASN A 139 -8.80 -0.56 14.72
N GLN A 140 -9.46 -1.62 14.24
CA GLN A 140 -8.91 -2.45 13.16
C GLN A 140 -9.07 -1.77 11.81
N LEU A 141 -10.22 -1.13 11.57
CA LEU A 141 -10.42 -0.30 10.39
C LEU A 141 -9.40 0.84 10.35
N GLU A 142 -9.14 1.48 11.50
CA GLU A 142 -8.11 2.51 11.63
C GLU A 142 -6.72 1.98 11.25
N ALA A 143 -6.35 0.76 11.68
CA ALA A 143 -5.09 0.14 11.30
C ALA A 143 -4.97 -0.10 9.78
N PHE A 144 -6.04 -0.53 9.11
CA PHE A 144 -6.05 -0.65 7.64
C PHE A 144 -5.93 0.70 6.93
N ILE A 145 -6.56 1.76 7.47
CA ILE A 145 -6.42 3.13 6.97
C ILE A 145 -4.97 3.61 7.12
N ASN A 146 -4.38 3.41 8.29
CA ASN A 146 -2.98 3.75 8.58
C ASN A 146 -2.02 3.00 7.65
N LEU A 147 -2.25 1.71 7.42
CA LEU A 147 -1.49 0.91 6.46
C LEU A 147 -1.64 1.43 5.02
N SER A 148 -2.82 1.97 4.68
CA SER A 148 -3.09 2.53 3.36
C SER A 148 -2.36 3.84 3.13
N LEU A 149 -2.29 4.72 4.15
CA LEU A 149 -1.43 5.90 4.10
C LEU A 149 0.04 5.52 3.92
N LEU A 150 0.50 4.53 4.67
CA LEU A 150 1.88 4.05 4.59
C LEU A 150 2.20 3.46 3.20
N SER A 151 1.34 2.58 2.67
CA SER A 151 1.53 1.99 1.35
C SER A 151 1.44 3.03 0.22
N LEU A 152 0.63 4.07 0.37
CA LEU A 152 0.61 5.22 -0.54
C LEU A 152 1.95 5.96 -0.53
N TYR A 153 2.52 6.22 0.66
CA TYR A 153 3.82 6.87 0.80
C TYR A 153 4.92 6.09 0.07
N TYR A 154 5.06 4.79 0.35
CA TYR A 154 6.07 3.97 -0.34
C TYR A 154 5.78 3.82 -1.85
N GLY A 155 4.50 3.83 -2.26
CA GLY A 155 4.10 3.93 -3.66
C GLY A 155 4.61 5.19 -4.36
N LEU A 156 4.51 6.34 -3.70
CA LEU A 156 5.06 7.60 -4.21
C LEU A 156 6.59 7.58 -4.23
N CYS A 157 7.24 7.04 -3.18
CA CYS A 157 8.69 6.83 -3.19
C CYS A 157 9.13 5.96 -4.37
N SER A 158 8.38 4.90 -4.68
CA SER A 158 8.62 4.09 -5.87
C SER A 158 8.54 4.92 -7.16
N SER A 159 7.57 5.82 -7.29
CA SER A 159 7.47 6.69 -8.46
C SER A 159 8.65 7.66 -8.58
N LEU A 160 9.11 8.21 -7.44
CA LEU A 160 10.30 9.08 -7.38
C LEU A 160 11.56 8.34 -7.84
N LEU A 161 11.77 7.11 -7.38
CA LEU A 161 12.90 6.29 -7.78
C LEU A 161 12.86 5.94 -9.26
N VAL A 162 11.67 5.75 -9.86
CA VAL A 162 11.53 5.58 -11.31
C VAL A 162 11.99 6.84 -12.06
N PHE A 163 11.69 8.04 -11.56
CA PHE A 163 12.15 9.28 -12.19
C PHE A 163 13.66 9.47 -12.12
N LEU A 164 14.29 9.00 -11.04
CA LEU A 164 15.74 9.13 -10.85
C LEU A 164 16.54 8.06 -11.60
N ILE A 165 16.08 6.81 -11.55
CA ILE A 165 16.84 5.64 -12.02
C ILE A 165 16.43 5.24 -13.45
N LYS A 166 15.22 5.62 -13.91
CA LYS A 166 14.65 5.25 -15.21
C LYS A 166 14.56 3.74 -15.46
N SER A 167 14.49 2.93 -14.39
CA SER A 167 14.42 1.46 -14.47
C SER A 167 13.15 0.94 -13.82
N PRO A 168 12.47 -0.07 -14.40
CA PRO A 168 11.34 -0.73 -13.75
C PRO A 168 11.73 -1.46 -12.45
N LEU A 169 13.00 -1.84 -12.29
CA LEU A 169 13.47 -2.48 -11.05
C LEU A 169 13.42 -1.52 -9.85
N SER A 170 13.42 -0.21 -10.09
CA SER A 170 13.36 0.77 -9.01
C SER A 170 12.06 0.71 -8.21
N SER A 171 10.99 0.14 -8.77
CA SER A 171 9.75 -0.05 -8.03
C SER A 171 9.86 -1.07 -6.90
N VAL A 172 10.77 -2.03 -7.03
CA VAL A 172 11.06 -3.04 -6.00
C VAL A 172 11.92 -2.43 -4.89
N ILE A 173 12.78 -1.46 -5.20
CA ILE A 173 13.67 -0.81 -4.24
C ILE A 173 12.87 -0.13 -3.12
N ALA A 174 11.79 0.58 -3.44
CA ALA A 174 10.93 1.20 -2.42
C ALA A 174 10.35 0.18 -1.43
N TYR A 175 9.95 -0.99 -1.93
CA TYR A 175 9.48 -2.09 -1.09
C TYR A 175 10.62 -2.70 -0.24
N ILE A 176 11.82 -2.86 -0.81
CA ILE A 176 12.99 -3.32 -0.05
C ILE A 176 13.30 -2.35 1.09
N ILE A 177 13.29 -1.04 0.82
CA ILE A 177 13.48 0.00 1.85
C ILE A 177 12.44 -0.14 2.96
N TYR A 178 11.16 -0.33 2.62
CA TYR A 178 10.11 -0.59 3.61
C TYR A 178 10.43 -1.83 4.46
N MET A 179 10.73 -2.97 3.84
CA MET A 179 11.03 -4.22 4.56
C MET A 179 12.28 -4.08 5.44
N THR A 180 13.31 -3.41 4.96
CA THR A 180 14.51 -3.11 5.76
C THR A 180 14.18 -2.20 6.93
N SER A 181 13.33 -1.19 6.75
CA SER A 181 12.90 -0.31 7.84
C SER A 181 12.12 -1.07 8.92
N GLU A 182 11.19 -1.94 8.54
CA GLU A 182 10.46 -2.82 9.46
C GLU A 182 11.40 -3.77 10.21
N PHE A 183 12.37 -4.35 9.51
CA PHE A 183 13.35 -5.24 10.13
C PHE A 183 14.25 -4.51 11.12
N LEU A 184 14.78 -3.33 10.76
CA LEU A 184 15.63 -2.53 11.64
C LEU A 184 14.87 -2.10 12.90
N GLN A 185 13.59 -1.76 12.77
CA GLN A 185 12.72 -1.43 13.91
C GLN A 185 12.55 -2.59 14.88
N SER A 186 12.46 -3.83 14.38
CA SER A 186 12.38 -5.01 15.24
C SER A 186 13.68 -5.30 16.02
N LEU A 187 14.82 -4.77 15.54
CA LEU A 187 16.13 -5.00 16.14
C LEU A 187 16.59 -3.86 17.06
N MET A 188 16.18 -2.62 16.78
CA MET A 188 16.74 -1.43 17.44
C MET A 188 15.81 -0.87 18.52
N VAL A 189 16.32 -0.81 19.75
CA VAL A 189 15.65 -0.22 20.93
C VAL A 189 16.04 1.26 21.14
N SER A 190 16.86 1.85 20.27
CA SER A 190 17.55 3.15 20.49
C SER A 190 17.04 4.33 19.66
N ASP A 191 17.58 5.53 19.90
CA ASP A 191 17.33 6.79 19.18
C ASP A 191 17.47 6.68 17.65
N VAL A 192 18.27 5.73 17.15
CA VAL A 192 18.40 5.47 15.71
C VAL A 192 17.06 5.04 15.10
N ASN A 193 16.24 4.33 15.86
CA ASN A 193 14.90 3.92 15.46
C ASN A 193 13.99 5.14 15.22
N THR A 194 14.09 6.14 16.10
CA THR A 194 13.37 7.42 16.04
C THR A 194 13.66 8.15 14.72
N TYR A 195 14.93 8.25 14.33
CA TYR A 195 15.33 8.90 13.07
C TYR A 195 14.92 8.11 11.83
N ILE A 196 15.03 6.77 11.87
CA ILE A 196 14.57 5.92 10.76
C ILE A 196 13.07 6.10 10.56
N GLN A 197 12.27 6.07 11.64
CA GLN A 197 10.81 6.20 11.58
C GLN A 197 10.33 7.58 11.11
N LEU A 198 11.17 8.61 11.23
CA LEU A 198 10.87 9.96 10.75
C LEU A 198 10.91 10.03 9.22
N VAL A 199 11.76 9.23 8.57
CA VAL A 199 11.86 9.19 7.09
C VAL A 199 11.13 7.99 6.50
N PHE A 200 11.11 6.87 7.21
CA PHE A 200 10.53 5.60 6.81
C PHE A 200 9.47 5.19 7.85
N PRO A 201 8.26 5.78 7.76
CA PRO A 201 7.21 5.54 8.72
C PRO A 201 6.74 4.08 8.67
N SER A 202 6.39 3.55 9.84
CA SER A 202 5.96 2.17 10.04
C SER A 202 4.75 2.07 10.98
N LEU A 203 4.18 0.87 11.05
CA LEU A 203 3.19 0.54 12.06
C LEU A 203 3.87 -0.03 13.31
N ILE A 204 3.58 0.58 14.45
CA ILE A 204 4.00 0.10 15.76
C ILE A 204 2.82 -0.56 16.50
N VAL A 205 3.14 -1.56 17.32
CA VAL A 205 2.16 -2.20 18.21
C VAL A 205 2.00 -1.33 19.45
N ALA A 206 0.81 -0.78 19.66
CA ALA A 206 0.44 -0.02 20.85
C ALA A 206 -0.67 -0.75 21.64
N PRO A 207 -0.92 -0.40 22.92
CA PRO A 207 -1.95 -1.06 23.74
C PRO A 207 -3.35 -1.04 23.11
N GLU A 208 -3.66 0.01 22.34
CA GLU A 208 -4.96 0.19 21.68
C GLU A 208 -5.04 -0.42 20.27
N GLY A 209 -3.93 -0.98 19.75
CA GLY A 209 -3.84 -1.55 18.42
C GLY A 209 -2.59 -1.09 17.64
N PHE A 210 -2.58 -1.34 16.34
CA PHE A 210 -1.51 -0.92 15.45
C PHE A 210 -1.68 0.55 15.07
N LYS A 211 -0.67 1.38 15.38
CA LYS A 211 -0.67 2.82 15.11
C LYS A 211 0.59 3.24 14.36
N LEU A 212 0.55 4.41 13.73
CA LEU A 212 1.73 5.04 13.15
C LEU A 212 2.56 5.68 14.26
N ALA A 213 3.88 5.50 14.24
CA ALA A 213 4.77 5.99 15.31
C ALA A 213 4.62 7.48 15.63
N TYR A 214 4.54 8.32 14.60
CA TYR A 214 4.32 9.77 14.71
C TYR A 214 2.90 10.20 14.30
N GLY A 215 1.97 9.25 14.24
CA GLY A 215 0.59 9.49 13.83
C GLY A 215 0.38 9.73 12.33
N PRO A 216 -0.90 9.82 11.90
CA PRO A 216 -1.26 9.95 10.48
C PRO A 216 -0.87 11.30 9.88
N LEU A 217 -0.84 12.39 10.66
CA LEU A 217 -0.45 13.71 10.17
C LEU A 217 0.98 13.73 9.65
N HIS A 218 1.91 13.05 10.33
CA HIS A 218 3.30 12.92 9.89
C HIS A 218 3.38 12.25 8.51
N VAL A 219 2.66 11.14 8.31
CA VAL A 219 2.66 10.42 7.03
C VAL A 219 2.01 11.26 5.92
N LEU A 220 0.97 12.02 6.23
CA LEU A 220 0.36 12.96 5.27
C LEU A 220 1.33 14.06 4.83
N VAL A 221 2.15 14.59 5.75
CA VAL A 221 3.22 15.54 5.41
C VAL A 221 4.25 14.90 4.49
N LEU A 222 4.69 13.67 4.79
CA LEU A 222 5.63 12.93 3.94
C LEU A 222 5.05 12.65 2.54
N ILE A 223 3.77 12.27 2.45
CA ILE A 223 3.04 12.12 1.18
C ILE A 223 3.03 13.44 0.40
N GLY A 224 2.74 14.56 1.07
CA GLY A 224 2.75 15.89 0.46
C GLY A 224 4.14 16.28 -0.08
N LEU A 225 5.20 16.02 0.68
CA LEU A 225 6.58 16.25 0.26
C LEU A 225 6.96 15.35 -0.94
N ALA A 226 6.64 14.06 -0.90
CA ALA A 226 6.89 13.13 -1.99
C ALA A 226 6.14 13.54 -3.27
N PHE A 227 4.91 14.02 -3.13
CA PHE A 227 4.10 14.54 -4.24
C PHE A 227 4.70 15.80 -4.86
N LEU A 228 5.14 16.77 -4.04
CA LEU A 228 5.78 17.99 -4.53
C LEU A 228 7.09 17.68 -5.25
N LEU A 229 7.93 16.84 -4.66
CA LEU A 229 9.18 16.40 -5.26
C LEU A 229 8.93 15.63 -6.57
N GLY A 230 7.91 14.77 -6.59
CA GLY A 230 7.53 13.98 -7.76
C GLY A 230 7.05 14.86 -8.91
N SER A 231 6.23 15.86 -8.61
CA SER A 231 5.77 16.86 -9.57
C SER A 231 6.94 17.62 -10.18
N TYR A 232 7.90 18.05 -9.34
CA TYR A 232 9.09 18.74 -9.78
C TYR A 232 9.98 17.85 -10.66
N LEU A 233 10.29 16.63 -10.22
CA LEU A 233 11.10 15.68 -10.98
C LEU A 233 10.44 15.32 -12.31
N TYR A 234 9.14 15.04 -12.32
CA TYR A 234 8.41 14.71 -13.55
C TYR A 234 8.45 15.85 -14.58
N SER A 235 8.36 17.11 -14.12
CA SER A 235 8.44 18.26 -15.04
C SER A 235 9.77 18.34 -15.79
N ARG A 236 10.86 17.88 -15.15
CA ARG A 236 12.23 17.81 -15.67
C ARG A 236 12.61 16.45 -16.24
N PHE A 237 11.73 15.46 -16.14
CA PHE A 237 11.99 14.11 -16.61
C PHE A 237 12.05 14.11 -18.13
N ASP A 238 13.21 13.77 -18.68
CA ASP A 238 13.37 13.52 -20.11
C ASP A 238 12.68 12.21 -20.47
N LEU A 239 11.61 12.36 -21.25
CA LEU A 239 10.75 11.29 -21.78
C LEU A 239 11.33 10.64 -23.05
N THR A 240 12.54 11.05 -23.46
CA THR A 240 13.28 10.55 -24.62
C THR A 240 14.04 9.27 -24.28
#